data_AF-A0AAW0IDZ8-F1
#
_entry.id   AF-A0AAW0IDZ8-F1
#
_cell.length_a   1.000
_cell.length_b   1.000
_cell.length_c   1.000
_cell.angle_alpha   90.00
_cell.angle_beta   90.00
_cell.angle_gamma   90.00
#
_symmetry.space_group_name_H-M   'P 1'
#
loop_
_entity.id
_entity.type
_entity.pdbx_description
1 polymer ?
#
loop_
_entity_poly.entity_id
_entity_poly.type
_entity_poly.pdbx_seq_one_letter_code
_entity_poly.pdbx_strand_id
1 'polypeptide(L)'
;MWLFKIRTEGPVIPQQVLFHCVILPVLKSISELIEEKEYMEQLAEMTRLLFKLSEVKNIFSQAQIDHLPSPEDPKQALIQFLEGICIVCCQSQNQNAYLNQLLRNVIEQYIGRFLPTSPSVSDLGQHPVLLALRSPVSLPIMTPLKKHIVHAIRKSYLEFKGSSPPPRLASVLAFTLQLFKGTSRGVCDLELLLPGILKCLVLVNEPQVKKLATENLQCMIKTCQVGSEGEPATQLTSLFRQFIQDYGVQYSYQVYSILEVVAALSGHIVVHLVPTLTQSLKDSELKWGYGRNIAQRKVEYFEMKNASVL
;
A
#
# COMPACT_ATOMS: atom_id res chain seq x y z
N MET A 1 -8.25 7.98 34.22
CA MET A 1 -7.37 8.80 35.08
C MET A 1 -5.92 8.31 34.99
N TRP A 2 -5.28 8.46 33.82
CA TRP A 2 -3.89 8.00 33.55
C TRP A 2 -3.09 8.98 32.68
N LEU A 3 -3.49 10.25 32.62
CA LEU A 3 -2.81 11.27 31.83
C LEU A 3 -2.40 12.43 32.74
N PHE A 4 -1.21 12.97 32.46
CA PHE A 4 -0.52 14.09 33.11
C PHE A 4 0.36 13.79 34.32
N LYS A 5 1.61 13.40 34.02
CA LYS A 5 2.79 14.03 34.64
C LYS A 5 4.03 13.95 33.75
N ILE A 6 3.98 14.62 32.59
CA ILE A 6 5.22 14.94 31.86
C ILE A 6 5.63 16.34 32.34
N ARG A 7 6.68 16.37 33.15
CA ARG A 7 7.24 17.57 33.77
C ARG A 7 7.92 18.41 32.69
N THR A 8 7.47 19.64 32.54
CA THR A 8 8.04 20.68 31.69
C THR A 8 9.32 21.20 32.33
N GLU A 9 10.46 20.57 32.06
CA GLU A 9 11.81 21.13 32.20
C GLU A 9 12.79 20.09 31.63
N GLY A 10 13.70 20.51 30.74
CA GLY A 10 14.53 19.62 29.90
C GLY A 10 15.26 18.51 30.67
N PRO A 11 15.56 17.37 30.03
CA PRO A 11 16.25 17.26 28.74
C PRO A 11 15.44 16.52 27.66
N VAL A 12 16.01 16.41 26.46
CA VAL A 12 15.48 15.67 25.30
C VAL A 12 14.68 14.45 25.75
N ILE A 13 13.36 14.54 25.63
CA ILE A 13 12.46 13.42 25.92
C ILE A 13 12.88 12.28 24.98
N PRO A 14 13.18 11.07 25.49
CA PRO A 14 13.57 9.95 24.64
C PRO A 14 12.52 9.77 23.55
N GLN A 15 12.92 9.71 22.28
CA GLN A 15 11.97 9.70 21.16
C GLN A 15 10.95 8.53 21.23
N GLN A 16 11.21 7.50 22.06
CA GLN A 16 10.28 6.42 22.42
C GLN A 16 9.08 6.89 23.26
N VAL A 17 9.29 7.84 24.16
CA VAL A 17 8.24 8.47 24.98
C VAL A 17 7.36 9.34 24.08
N LEU A 18 7.93 10.06 23.11
CA LEU A 18 7.15 10.81 22.13
C LEU A 18 6.22 9.88 21.32
N PHE A 19 6.70 8.68 20.95
CA PHE A 19 5.86 7.73 20.23
C PHE A 19 4.71 7.18 21.07
N HIS A 20 5.03 6.60 22.23
CA HIS A 20 4.06 5.87 23.03
C HIS A 20 3.12 6.79 23.81
N CYS A 21 3.60 7.95 24.24
CA CYS A 21 2.84 8.87 25.09
C CYS A 21 2.13 9.98 24.29
N VAL A 22 2.59 10.29 23.06
CA VAL A 22 2.00 11.37 22.26
C VAL A 22 1.41 10.84 20.96
N ILE A 23 2.23 10.22 20.09
CA ILE A 23 1.80 9.90 18.72
C ILE A 23 0.79 8.73 18.66
N LEU A 24 0.98 7.66 19.45
CA LEU A 24 0.04 6.53 19.48
C LEU A 24 -1.35 6.94 20.01
N PRO A 25 -1.45 7.72 21.09
CA PRO A 25 -2.72 8.28 21.54
C PRO A 25 -3.36 9.23 20.52
N VAL A 26 -2.57 10.05 19.79
CA VAL A 26 -3.07 10.90 18.69
C VAL A 26 -3.81 10.05 17.66
N LEU A 27 -3.13 9.02 17.15
CA LEU A 27 -3.71 8.17 16.14
C LEU A 27 -4.91 7.41 16.71
N LYS A 28 -4.79 6.87 17.91
CA LYS A 28 -5.92 6.17 18.55
C LYS A 28 -7.16 7.08 18.66
N SER A 29 -6.98 8.34 19.03
CA SER A 29 -8.08 9.30 19.21
C SER A 29 -8.66 9.77 17.88
N ILE A 30 -7.83 10.01 16.87
CA ILE A 30 -8.34 10.32 15.52
C ILE A 30 -9.07 9.09 14.93
N SER A 31 -8.71 7.85 15.32
CA SER A 31 -9.32 6.62 14.77
C SER A 31 -10.67 6.27 15.34
N GLU A 32 -10.90 6.58 16.61
CA GLU A 32 -12.14 6.26 17.32
C GLU A 32 -13.30 7.17 16.88
N LEU A 33 -13.03 8.24 16.10
CA LEU A 33 -13.94 9.37 15.93
C LEU A 33 -14.30 9.73 14.48
N ILE A 34 -13.89 8.91 13.48
CA ILE A 34 -14.18 9.19 12.05
C ILE A 34 -15.60 8.78 11.62
N GLU A 35 -16.38 8.07 12.44
CA GLU A 35 -17.70 7.57 12.03
C GLU A 35 -18.92 8.37 12.54
N GLU A 36 -18.80 9.38 13.41
CA GLU A 36 -19.98 10.11 13.93
C GLU A 36 -19.84 11.65 14.01
N LYS A 37 -20.89 12.35 13.56
CA LYS A 37 -20.99 13.82 13.41
C LYS A 37 -20.85 14.60 14.73
N GLU A 38 -21.16 13.96 15.85
CA GLU A 38 -21.13 14.54 17.20
C GLU A 38 -19.72 14.57 17.82
N TYR A 39 -18.76 13.87 17.22
CA TYR A 39 -17.39 13.75 17.73
C TYR A 39 -16.39 14.71 17.06
N MET A 40 -16.83 15.50 16.09
CA MET A 40 -15.96 16.43 15.36
C MET A 40 -15.42 17.56 16.28
N GLU A 41 -16.20 18.03 17.25
CA GLU A 41 -15.73 19.03 18.24
C GLU A 41 -14.71 18.44 19.21
N GLN A 42 -14.92 17.20 19.68
CA GLN A 42 -13.94 16.52 20.52
C GLN A 42 -12.66 16.22 19.76
N LEU A 43 -12.78 15.80 18.50
CA LEU A 43 -11.65 15.57 17.61
C LEU A 43 -10.88 16.86 17.33
N ALA A 44 -11.58 17.99 17.10
CA ALA A 44 -10.96 19.31 16.96
C ALA A 44 -10.25 19.74 18.24
N GLU A 45 -10.86 19.54 19.41
CA GLU A 45 -10.26 19.91 20.70
C GLU A 45 -9.06 19.02 21.06
N MET A 46 -9.13 17.71 20.80
CA MET A 46 -7.99 16.81 20.98
C MET A 46 -6.85 17.14 20.03
N THR A 47 -7.17 17.40 18.76
CA THR A 47 -6.21 17.88 17.77
C THR A 47 -5.56 19.18 18.27
N ARG A 48 -6.36 20.16 18.71
CA ARG A 48 -5.86 21.42 19.29
C ARG A 48 -4.88 21.22 20.43
N LEU A 49 -5.22 20.35 21.39
CA LEU A 49 -4.38 20.07 22.54
C LEU A 49 -3.07 19.38 22.13
N LEU A 50 -3.12 18.53 21.11
CA LEU A 50 -1.94 17.87 20.56
C LEU A 50 -0.98 18.83 19.87
N PHE A 51 -1.51 19.76 19.08
CA PHE A 51 -0.71 20.81 18.44
C PHE A 51 -0.12 21.82 19.43
N LYS A 52 -0.58 21.83 20.68
CA LYS A 52 0.04 22.61 21.75
C LYS A 52 1.28 21.96 22.35
N LEU A 53 1.49 20.67 22.17
CA LEU A 53 2.65 19.94 22.70
C LEU A 53 3.94 20.48 22.09
N SER A 54 4.97 20.66 22.92
CA SER A 54 6.24 21.25 22.51
C SER A 54 6.95 20.39 21.46
N GLU A 55 6.74 19.08 21.48
CA GLU A 55 7.36 18.15 20.56
C GLU A 55 6.72 18.20 19.18
N VAL A 56 5.39 18.36 19.11
CA VAL A 56 4.70 18.62 17.84
C VAL A 56 5.18 19.97 17.30
N LYS A 57 5.19 21.03 18.11
CA LYS A 57 5.74 22.34 17.71
C LYS A 57 7.20 22.27 17.24
N ASN A 58 8.03 21.43 17.86
CA ASN A 58 9.40 21.21 17.42
C ASN A 58 9.47 20.54 16.04
N ILE A 59 8.59 19.58 15.73
CA ILE A 59 8.51 18.98 14.39
C ILE A 59 8.15 20.05 13.35
N PHE A 60 7.14 20.88 13.62
CA PHE A 60 6.72 21.96 12.71
C PHE A 60 7.80 23.03 12.52
N SER A 61 8.48 23.41 13.61
CA SER A 61 9.59 24.37 13.58
C SER A 61 10.79 23.82 12.79
N GLN A 62 11.14 22.54 12.97
CA GLN A 62 12.20 21.91 12.19
C GLN A 62 11.81 21.75 10.72
N ALA A 63 10.55 21.44 10.44
CA ALA A 63 10.03 21.31 9.09
C ALA A 63 9.89 22.65 8.33
N GLN A 64 10.12 23.80 8.98
CA GLN A 64 9.90 25.14 8.43
C GLN A 64 8.47 25.34 7.89
N ILE A 65 7.48 24.72 8.55
CA ILE A 65 6.07 24.92 8.20
C ILE A 65 5.60 26.20 8.91
N ASP A 66 5.55 27.31 8.16
CA ASP A 66 5.25 28.67 8.65
C ASP A 66 3.83 28.85 9.25
N HIS A 67 2.95 27.88 9.04
CA HIS A 67 1.57 27.92 9.49
C HIS A 67 1.25 26.68 10.34
N LEU A 68 1.13 26.88 11.66
CA LEU A 68 0.58 25.84 12.53
C LEU A 68 -0.87 25.57 12.06
N PRO A 69 -1.29 24.31 11.87
CA PRO A 69 -2.66 24.01 11.43
C PRO A 69 -3.69 24.76 12.25
N SER A 70 -4.72 25.26 11.57
CA SER A 70 -5.94 25.61 12.29
C SER A 70 -6.45 24.32 12.96
N PRO A 71 -6.54 24.29 14.29
CA PRO A 71 -6.98 23.11 15.03
C PRO A 71 -8.47 22.79 14.81
N GLU A 72 -9.18 23.66 14.07
CA GLU A 72 -10.60 23.54 13.73
C GLU A 72 -10.87 22.51 12.62
N ASP A 73 -9.86 22.12 11.83
CA ASP A 73 -9.98 21.03 10.84
C ASP A 73 -9.01 19.87 11.16
N PRO A 74 -9.50 18.81 11.82
CA PRO A 74 -8.69 17.64 12.17
C PRO A 74 -8.08 16.91 10.97
N LYS A 75 -8.74 16.95 9.81
CA LYS A 75 -8.23 16.28 8.60
C LYS A 75 -7.02 17.04 8.09
N GLN A 76 -7.12 18.36 8.00
CA GLN A 76 -6.02 19.21 7.58
C GLN A 76 -4.85 19.16 8.56
N ALA A 77 -5.14 19.10 9.87
CA ALA A 77 -4.13 18.95 10.90
C ALA A 77 -3.35 17.62 10.77
N LEU A 78 -4.05 16.50 10.51
CA LEU A 78 -3.40 15.21 10.25
C LEU A 78 -2.49 15.26 9.01
N ILE A 79 -2.96 15.89 7.92
CA ILE A 79 -2.18 16.06 6.69
C ILE A 79 -0.88 16.80 6.99
N GLN A 80 -0.98 17.98 7.62
CA GLN A 80 0.18 18.81 7.94
C GLN A 80 1.13 18.15 8.95
N PHE A 81 0.61 17.33 9.88
CA PHE A 81 1.43 16.55 10.79
C PHE A 81 2.26 15.48 10.06
N LEU A 82 1.64 14.74 9.13
CA LEU A 82 2.32 13.76 8.30
C LEU A 82 3.37 14.44 7.39
N GLU A 83 3.04 15.61 6.85
CA GLU A 83 3.97 16.44 6.08
C GLU A 83 5.18 16.85 6.94
N GLY A 84 4.95 17.42 8.12
CA GLY A 84 5.99 17.86 9.04
C GLY A 84 6.92 16.71 9.47
N ILE A 85 6.36 15.57 9.87
CA ILE A 85 7.19 14.39 10.21
C ILE A 85 8.00 13.93 9.00
N CYS A 86 7.39 13.87 7.81
CA CYS A 86 8.10 13.43 6.61
C CYS A 86 9.27 14.36 6.28
N ILE A 87 9.08 15.68 6.36
CA ILE A 87 10.14 16.66 6.12
C ILE A 87 11.28 16.48 7.11
N VAL A 88 10.98 16.38 8.41
CA VAL A 88 12.01 16.19 9.46
C VAL A 88 12.79 14.89 9.25
N CYS A 89 12.11 13.80 8.88
CA CYS A 89 12.77 12.52 8.56
C CYS A 89 13.70 12.61 7.34
N CYS A 90 13.38 13.47 6.37
CA CYS A 90 14.16 13.62 5.14
C CYS A 90 15.31 14.64 5.27
N GLN A 91 15.17 15.65 6.12
CA GLN A 91 16.18 16.68 6.36
C GLN A 91 17.29 16.23 7.32
N SER A 92 17.03 15.24 8.18
CA SER A 92 18.07 14.73 9.07
C SER A 92 19.17 14.02 8.27
N GLN A 93 20.32 14.69 8.14
CA GLN A 93 21.52 14.21 7.44
C GLN A 93 22.06 12.86 8.01
N ASN A 94 21.64 12.51 9.23
CA ASN A 94 21.73 11.16 9.77
C ASN A 94 20.44 10.41 9.48
N GLN A 95 20.52 9.34 8.69
CA GLN A 95 19.44 8.37 8.46
C GLN A 95 18.92 7.85 9.80
N ASN A 96 17.96 8.54 10.41
CA ASN A 96 17.49 8.16 11.72
C ASN A 96 16.54 6.98 11.53
N ALA A 97 17.12 5.77 11.48
CA ALA A 97 16.39 4.50 11.33
C ALA A 97 15.24 4.38 12.32
N TYR A 98 15.39 5.00 13.50
CA TYR A 98 14.35 5.12 14.50
C TYR A 98 13.16 5.98 14.04
N LEU A 99 13.39 7.18 13.47
CA LEU A 99 12.30 8.03 12.96
C LEU A 99 11.60 7.40 11.75
N ASN A 100 12.34 6.70 10.88
CA ASN A 100 11.73 5.94 9.79
C ASN A 100 10.90 4.75 10.31
N GLN A 101 11.36 4.08 11.37
CA GLN A 101 10.59 3.04 12.06
C GLN A 101 9.36 3.62 12.76
N LEU A 102 9.50 4.79 13.37
CA LEU A 102 8.42 5.54 14.00
C LEU A 102 7.32 5.87 12.99
N LEU A 103 7.70 6.51 11.89
CA LEU A 103 6.82 6.86 10.78
C LEU A 103 6.13 5.61 10.22
N ARG A 104 6.88 4.51 10.05
CA ARG A 104 6.29 3.24 9.64
C ARG A 104 5.23 2.73 10.63
N ASN A 105 5.53 2.72 11.93
CA ASN A 105 4.58 2.25 12.93
C ASN A 105 3.33 3.14 12.98
N VAL A 106 3.50 4.46 12.86
CA VAL A 106 2.38 5.43 12.71
C VAL A 106 1.48 5.03 11.55
N ILE A 107 2.09 4.82 10.38
CA ILE A 107 1.37 4.47 9.16
C ILE A 107 0.68 3.10 9.30
N GLU A 108 1.35 2.11 9.89
CA GLU A 108 0.77 0.77 10.09
C GLU A 108 -0.46 0.82 11.01
N GLN A 109 -0.38 1.54 12.13
CA GLN A 109 -1.50 1.75 13.05
C GLN A 109 -2.61 2.56 12.38
N TYR A 110 -2.23 3.54 11.56
CA TYR A 110 -3.17 4.35 10.81
C TYR A 110 -3.95 3.51 9.78
N ILE A 111 -3.28 2.74 8.94
CA ILE A 111 -3.93 1.87 7.95
C ILE A 111 -4.78 0.81 8.66
N GLY A 112 -4.26 0.23 9.76
CA GLY A 112 -4.91 -0.87 10.46
C GLY A 112 -6.19 -0.47 11.21
N ARG A 113 -6.32 0.80 11.59
CA ARG A 113 -7.49 1.29 12.34
C ARG A 113 -8.42 2.18 11.52
N PHE A 114 -7.92 2.97 10.59
CA PHE A 114 -8.66 4.13 10.05
C PHE A 114 -9.15 3.98 8.62
N LEU A 115 -8.80 2.89 7.93
CA LEU A 115 -9.49 2.60 6.69
C LEU A 115 -10.99 2.40 7.00
N PRO A 116 -11.90 2.59 6.04
CA PRO A 116 -13.31 2.28 6.29
C PRO A 116 -13.47 0.76 6.49
N THR A 117 -14.39 0.37 7.38
CA THR A 117 -14.77 -1.04 7.60
C THR A 117 -15.47 -1.61 6.36
N SER A 118 -16.17 -0.76 5.59
CA SER A 118 -16.70 -1.06 4.26
C SER A 118 -15.75 -0.61 3.14
N PRO A 119 -15.18 -1.53 2.34
CA PRO A 119 -14.29 -1.20 1.24
C PRO A 119 -15.06 -0.63 0.03
N SER A 120 -15.41 0.65 0.10
CA SER A 120 -15.98 1.43 -1.00
C SER A 120 -14.88 2.23 -1.71
N VAL A 121 -14.54 1.86 -2.95
CA VAL A 121 -13.47 2.50 -3.74
C VAL A 121 -13.79 3.98 -4.01
N SER A 122 -15.06 4.35 -4.09
CA SER A 122 -15.50 5.72 -4.37
C SER A 122 -15.29 6.66 -3.18
N ASP A 123 -15.49 6.19 -1.96
CA ASP A 123 -15.42 7.03 -0.75
C ASP A 123 -13.96 7.23 -0.28
N LEU A 124 -13.09 6.27 -0.59
CA LEU A 124 -11.66 6.34 -0.27
C LEU A 124 -10.90 7.42 -1.04
N GLY A 125 -11.46 7.98 -2.12
CA GLY A 125 -10.84 9.07 -2.87
C GLY A 125 -10.61 10.35 -2.04
N GLN A 126 -11.49 10.59 -1.05
CA GLN A 126 -11.46 11.76 -0.16
C GLN A 126 -10.69 11.52 1.14
N HIS A 127 -9.97 10.41 1.21
CA HIS A 127 -9.23 10.04 2.40
C HIS A 127 -8.06 11.04 2.63
N PRO A 128 -7.89 11.61 3.83
CA PRO A 128 -6.94 12.71 4.08
C PRO A 128 -5.50 12.40 3.64
N VAL A 129 -5.01 11.18 3.90
CA VAL A 129 -3.66 10.76 3.45
C VAL A 129 -3.56 10.71 1.93
N LEU A 130 -4.62 10.29 1.21
CA LEU A 130 -4.60 10.24 -0.24
C LEU A 130 -4.70 11.65 -0.84
N LEU A 131 -5.44 12.56 -0.20
CA LEU A 131 -5.48 13.98 -0.56
C LEU A 131 -4.10 14.64 -0.39
N ALA A 132 -3.42 14.39 0.74
CA ALA A 132 -2.06 14.88 0.98
C ALA A 132 -1.08 14.45 -0.13
N LEU A 133 -1.09 13.16 -0.47
CA LEU A 133 -0.21 12.59 -1.49
C LEU A 133 -0.51 13.08 -2.91
N ARG A 134 -1.74 13.55 -3.17
CA ARG A 134 -2.18 14.06 -4.48
C ARG A 134 -2.03 15.58 -4.60
N SER A 135 -1.70 16.29 -3.53
CA SER A 135 -1.49 17.73 -3.55
C SER A 135 -0.29 18.08 -4.45
N PRO A 136 -0.48 18.87 -5.53
CA PRO A 136 0.60 19.21 -6.47
C PRO A 136 1.70 20.06 -5.84
N VAL A 137 1.37 20.81 -4.77
CA VAL A 137 2.31 21.66 -4.04
C VAL A 137 3.30 20.82 -3.19
N SER A 138 2.92 19.60 -2.81
CA SER A 138 3.68 18.73 -1.89
C SER A 138 4.41 17.56 -2.57
N LEU A 139 4.33 17.41 -3.89
CA LEU A 139 4.81 16.23 -4.65
C LEU A 139 6.26 15.75 -4.35
N PRO A 140 7.29 16.63 -4.31
CA PRO A 140 8.66 16.22 -3.99
C PRO A 140 8.81 15.77 -2.53
N ILE A 141 8.10 16.44 -1.64
CA ILE A 141 8.13 16.25 -0.18
C ILE A 141 7.37 14.97 0.22
N MET A 142 6.35 14.60 -0.56
CA MET A 142 5.44 13.48 -0.29
C MET A 142 5.88 12.15 -0.92
N THR A 143 6.87 12.17 -1.81
CA THR A 143 7.43 10.94 -2.39
C THR A 143 8.05 9.99 -1.33
N PRO A 144 8.82 10.47 -0.34
CA PRO A 144 9.29 9.64 0.78
C PRO A 144 8.16 9.10 1.65
N LEU A 145 7.10 9.89 1.93
CA LEU A 145 5.93 9.42 2.68
C LEU A 145 5.23 8.28 1.93
N LYS A 146 5.01 8.45 0.62
CA LYS A 146 4.43 7.40 -0.23
C LYS A 146 5.24 6.11 -0.15
N LYS A 147 6.58 6.18 -0.20
CA LYS A 147 7.46 5.00 -0.06
C LYS A 147 7.25 4.29 1.29
N HIS A 148 7.14 5.04 2.38
CA HIS A 148 6.87 4.48 3.70
C HIS A 148 5.48 3.81 3.77
N ILE A 149 4.46 4.42 3.16
CA ILE A 149 3.11 3.86 3.05
C ILE A 149 3.11 2.55 2.26
N VAL A 150 3.70 2.55 1.07
CA VAL A 150 3.85 1.36 0.22
C VAL A 150 4.55 0.24 0.99
N HIS A 151 5.63 0.56 1.69
CA HIS A 151 6.37 -0.43 2.45
C HIS A 151 5.58 -0.97 3.66
N ALA A 152 4.86 -0.12 4.38
CA ALA A 152 3.99 -0.53 5.48
C ALA A 152 2.88 -1.47 4.98
N ILE A 153 2.23 -1.15 3.85
CA ILE A 153 1.22 -2.00 3.21
C ILE A 153 1.82 -3.37 2.89
N ARG A 154 2.98 -3.39 2.21
CA ARG A 154 3.66 -4.63 1.85
C ARG A 154 3.93 -5.52 3.06
N LYS A 155 4.65 -5.00 4.05
CA LYS A 155 5.15 -5.77 5.19
C LYS A 155 4.04 -6.23 6.14
N SER A 156 2.99 -5.43 6.31
CA SER A 156 1.96 -5.70 7.32
C SER A 156 0.72 -6.40 6.78
N TYR A 157 0.44 -6.26 5.48
CA TYR A 157 -0.81 -6.76 4.90
C TYR A 157 -0.64 -7.71 3.72
N LEU A 158 0.46 -7.62 2.97
CA LEU A 158 0.68 -8.46 1.77
C LEU A 158 1.70 -9.58 1.99
N GLU A 159 2.69 -9.38 2.86
CA GLU A 159 3.57 -10.44 3.36
C GLU A 159 2.84 -11.23 4.45
N PHE A 160 1.92 -12.11 4.06
CA PHE A 160 1.15 -12.91 5.02
C PHE A 160 2.07 -13.61 6.02
N LYS A 161 1.87 -13.30 7.31
CA LYS A 161 2.53 -14.01 8.41
C LYS A 161 1.66 -15.21 8.77
N GLY A 162 2.02 -16.38 8.23
CA GLY A 162 1.25 -17.61 8.41
C GLY A 162 0.23 -17.87 7.29
N SER A 163 -0.73 -18.76 7.56
CA SER A 163 -1.69 -19.28 6.57
C SER A 163 -2.94 -18.41 6.39
N SER A 164 -3.25 -17.52 7.33
CA SER A 164 -4.43 -16.66 7.28
C SER A 164 -4.12 -15.27 6.72
N PRO A 165 -5.00 -14.68 5.88
CA PRO A 165 -4.85 -13.30 5.45
C PRO A 165 -4.96 -12.35 6.66
N PRO A 166 -4.24 -11.22 6.65
CA PRO A 166 -4.37 -10.18 7.66
C PRO A 166 -5.80 -9.61 7.72
N PRO A 167 -6.26 -9.15 8.90
CA PRO A 167 -7.58 -8.55 9.01
C PRO A 167 -7.68 -7.32 8.11
N ARG A 168 -8.89 -7.05 7.59
CA ARG A 168 -9.22 -5.85 6.80
C ARG A 168 -8.50 -5.75 5.44
N LEU A 169 -8.02 -6.87 4.92
CA LEU A 169 -7.31 -6.93 3.64
C LEU A 169 -8.08 -6.24 2.49
N ALA A 170 -9.40 -6.38 2.43
CA ALA A 170 -10.23 -5.71 1.43
C ALA A 170 -10.11 -4.18 1.50
N SER A 171 -10.22 -3.57 2.68
CA SER A 171 -10.05 -2.12 2.85
C SER A 171 -8.66 -1.65 2.44
N VAL A 172 -7.61 -2.43 2.78
CA VAL A 172 -6.23 -2.13 2.40
C VAL A 172 -6.03 -2.20 0.89
N LEU A 173 -6.63 -3.19 0.21
CA LEU A 173 -6.59 -3.28 -1.25
C LEU A 173 -7.35 -2.12 -1.92
N ALA A 174 -8.49 -1.70 -1.37
CA ALA A 174 -9.22 -0.54 -1.87
C ALA A 174 -8.40 0.76 -1.71
N PHE A 175 -7.72 0.93 -0.56
CA PHE A 175 -6.80 2.06 -0.34
C PHE A 175 -5.61 2.01 -1.30
N THR A 176 -5.01 0.83 -1.50
CA THR A 176 -3.88 0.62 -2.42
C THR A 176 -4.27 0.96 -3.86
N LEU A 177 -5.49 0.60 -4.28
CA LEU A 177 -6.00 0.95 -5.61
C LEU A 177 -6.08 2.47 -5.79
N GLN A 178 -6.60 3.17 -4.78
CA GLN A 178 -6.70 4.63 -4.81
C GLN A 178 -5.32 5.30 -4.76
N LEU A 179 -4.37 4.75 -3.99
CA LEU A 179 -2.98 5.23 -3.94
C LEU A 179 -2.30 5.28 -5.32
N PHE A 180 -2.73 4.45 -6.26
CA PHE A 180 -2.19 4.41 -7.62
C PHE A 180 -3.06 5.07 -8.69
N LYS A 181 -4.35 5.31 -8.40
CA LYS A 181 -5.21 6.13 -9.26
C LYS A 181 -4.78 7.60 -9.20
N GLY A 182 -4.26 8.11 -10.32
CA GLY A 182 -3.99 9.54 -10.52
C GLY A 182 -2.62 10.04 -10.05
N THR A 183 -1.66 9.16 -9.78
CA THR A 183 -0.28 9.56 -9.43
C THR A 183 0.68 9.17 -10.54
N SER A 184 1.54 10.09 -11.01
CA SER A 184 2.67 9.73 -11.87
C SER A 184 3.60 8.80 -11.08
N ARG A 185 3.88 7.61 -11.60
CA ARG A 185 4.43 6.53 -10.78
C ARG A 185 5.84 6.16 -11.20
N GLY A 186 6.69 5.95 -10.19
CA GLY A 186 8.00 5.33 -10.34
C GLY A 186 7.92 3.81 -10.28
N VAL A 187 8.77 3.18 -11.10
CA VAL A 187 8.99 1.75 -11.30
C VAL A 187 9.14 0.95 -9.98
N CYS A 188 9.70 1.55 -8.92
CA CYS A 188 9.92 0.90 -7.61
C CYS A 188 8.63 0.49 -6.85
N ASP A 189 7.53 1.23 -7.01
CA ASP A 189 6.29 0.95 -6.26
C ASP A 189 5.60 -0.34 -6.75
N LEU A 190 5.91 -0.78 -7.96
CA LEU A 190 5.33 -1.96 -8.60
C LEU A 190 5.93 -3.25 -8.05
N GLU A 191 7.26 -3.32 -8.01
CA GLU A 191 8.01 -4.47 -7.46
C GLU A 191 7.64 -4.79 -6.02
N LEU A 192 7.36 -3.76 -5.23
CA LEU A 192 7.06 -3.93 -3.81
C LEU A 192 5.67 -4.51 -3.57
N LEU A 193 4.65 -4.18 -4.37
CA LEU A 193 3.27 -4.53 -4.05
C LEU A 193 2.66 -5.60 -4.96
N LEU A 194 3.08 -5.67 -6.23
CA LEU A 194 2.51 -6.62 -7.17
C LEU A 194 2.62 -8.08 -6.71
N PRO A 195 3.77 -8.57 -6.19
CA PRO A 195 3.86 -9.94 -5.67
C PRO A 195 2.84 -10.24 -4.58
N GLY A 196 2.59 -9.25 -3.71
CA GLY A 196 1.60 -9.32 -2.65
C GLY A 196 0.15 -9.39 -3.15
N ILE A 197 -0.16 -8.60 -4.16
CA ILE A 197 -1.48 -8.60 -4.81
C ILE A 197 -1.74 -9.93 -5.54
N LEU A 198 -0.74 -10.45 -6.25
CA LEU A 198 -0.82 -11.75 -6.91
C LEU A 198 -1.01 -12.88 -5.89
N LYS A 199 -0.30 -12.83 -4.75
CA LYS A 199 -0.49 -13.75 -3.63
C LYS A 199 -1.93 -13.70 -3.09
N CYS A 200 -2.54 -12.52 -2.99
CA CYS A 200 -3.94 -12.39 -2.58
C CYS A 200 -4.89 -13.09 -3.57
N LEU A 201 -4.67 -12.92 -4.87
CA LEU A 201 -5.48 -13.56 -5.93
C LEU A 201 -5.38 -15.09 -5.90
N VAL A 202 -4.21 -15.62 -5.55
CA VAL A 202 -3.98 -17.07 -5.47
C VAL A 202 -4.55 -17.68 -4.18
N LEU A 203 -4.26 -17.07 -3.03
CA LEU A 203 -4.47 -17.72 -1.73
C LEU A 203 -5.78 -17.34 -1.02
N VAL A 204 -6.41 -16.23 -1.39
CA VAL A 204 -7.59 -15.72 -0.66
C VAL A 204 -8.87 -15.98 -1.46
N ASN A 205 -9.81 -16.70 -0.86
CA ASN A 205 -11.10 -17.07 -1.47
C ASN A 205 -12.28 -16.16 -1.08
N GLU A 206 -11.99 -14.94 -0.65
CA GLU A 206 -13.01 -13.94 -0.35
C GLU A 206 -13.36 -13.12 -1.61
N PRO A 207 -14.64 -13.06 -2.05
CA PRO A 207 -15.02 -12.41 -3.30
C PRO A 207 -14.61 -10.94 -3.41
N GLN A 208 -14.74 -10.19 -2.31
CA GLN A 208 -14.41 -8.77 -2.29
C GLN A 208 -12.89 -8.54 -2.42
N VAL A 209 -12.09 -9.36 -1.74
CA VAL A 209 -10.62 -9.34 -1.85
C VAL A 209 -10.19 -9.68 -3.29
N LYS A 210 -10.77 -10.73 -3.90
CA LYS A 210 -10.48 -11.09 -5.30
C LYS A 210 -10.80 -9.94 -6.24
N LYS A 211 -11.98 -9.34 -6.12
CA LYS A 211 -12.40 -8.19 -6.94
C LYS A 211 -11.39 -7.04 -6.82
N LEU A 212 -11.07 -6.60 -5.60
CA LEU A 212 -10.17 -5.47 -5.36
C LEU A 212 -8.72 -5.78 -5.77
N ALA A 213 -8.25 -7.00 -5.57
CA ALA A 213 -6.92 -7.41 -6.02
C ALA A 213 -6.82 -7.44 -7.55
N THR A 214 -7.87 -7.88 -8.26
CA THR A 214 -7.94 -7.81 -9.72
C THR A 214 -7.98 -6.37 -10.22
N GLU A 215 -8.75 -5.49 -9.58
CA GLU A 215 -8.76 -4.06 -9.92
C GLU A 215 -7.39 -3.40 -9.69
N ASN A 216 -6.68 -3.77 -8.61
CA ASN A 216 -5.31 -3.34 -8.38
C ASN A 216 -4.37 -3.82 -9.50
N LEU A 217 -4.42 -5.10 -9.86
CA LEU A 217 -3.63 -5.67 -10.95
C LEU A 217 -3.86 -4.92 -12.26
N GLN A 218 -5.13 -4.72 -12.64
CA GLN A 218 -5.52 -3.99 -13.84
C GLN A 218 -5.00 -2.55 -13.82
N CYS A 219 -5.14 -1.86 -12.68
CA CYS A 219 -4.63 -0.51 -12.51
C CYS A 219 -3.11 -0.47 -12.70
N MET A 220 -2.36 -1.36 -12.04
CA MET A 220 -0.90 -1.41 -12.12
C MET A 220 -0.41 -1.64 -13.55
N ILE A 221 -0.99 -2.60 -14.28
CA ILE A 221 -0.60 -2.89 -15.66
C ILE A 221 -0.92 -1.71 -16.59
N LYS A 222 -2.14 -1.17 -16.53
CA LYS A 222 -2.53 -0.01 -17.36
C LYS A 222 -1.63 1.20 -17.12
N THR A 223 -1.25 1.45 -15.87
CA THR A 223 -0.38 2.59 -15.56
C THR A 223 1.03 2.43 -16.15
N CYS A 224 1.54 1.20 -16.25
CA CYS A 224 2.82 0.91 -16.89
C CYS A 224 2.79 1.07 -18.43
N GLN A 225 1.61 1.11 -19.05
CA GLN A 225 1.46 1.29 -20.50
C GLN A 225 1.44 2.77 -20.93
N VAL A 226 1.14 3.70 -20.02
CA VAL A 226 0.79 5.10 -20.34
C VAL A 226 2.02 6.04 -20.46
N GLY A 227 3.27 5.55 -20.52
CA GLY A 227 4.40 6.50 -20.52
C GLY A 227 5.82 6.05 -20.91
N SER A 228 6.10 4.85 -21.41
CA SER A 228 7.47 4.54 -21.87
C SER A 228 7.58 3.30 -22.75
N GLU A 229 8.45 3.43 -23.74
CA GLU A 229 9.06 2.39 -24.55
C GLU A 229 9.88 1.42 -23.66
N GLY A 230 9.47 0.14 -23.61
CA GLY A 230 10.33 -1.00 -23.22
C GLY A 230 10.51 -1.32 -21.73
N GLU A 231 11.01 -0.40 -20.89
CA GLU A 231 11.52 -0.73 -19.53
C GLU A 231 10.44 -1.23 -18.54
N PRO A 232 9.23 -0.65 -18.44
CA PRO A 232 8.20 -1.14 -17.52
C PRO A 232 7.67 -2.55 -17.90
N ALA A 233 7.75 -2.90 -19.19
CA ALA A 233 7.29 -4.19 -19.69
C ALA A 233 8.25 -5.33 -19.32
N THR A 234 9.57 -5.09 -19.34
CA THR A 234 10.56 -6.11 -18.94
C THR A 234 10.46 -6.43 -17.45
N GLN A 235 10.23 -5.40 -16.62
CA GLN A 235 10.04 -5.57 -15.19
C GLN A 235 8.74 -6.31 -14.84
N LEU A 236 7.61 -5.94 -15.46
CA LEU A 236 6.36 -6.69 -15.30
C LEU A 236 6.55 -8.16 -15.69
N THR A 237 7.23 -8.41 -16.81
CA THR A 237 7.54 -9.77 -17.27
C THR A 237 8.38 -10.53 -16.25
N SER A 238 9.39 -9.90 -15.63
CA SER A 238 10.18 -10.49 -14.54
C SER A 238 9.32 -10.88 -13.34
N LEU A 239 8.46 -9.97 -12.87
CA LEU A 239 7.58 -10.21 -11.72
C LEU A 239 6.59 -11.35 -11.98
N PHE A 240 6.00 -11.42 -13.18
CA PHE A 240 5.12 -12.52 -13.56
C PHE A 240 5.86 -13.85 -13.74
N ARG A 241 7.12 -13.82 -14.23
CA ARG A 241 7.96 -15.02 -14.31
C ARG A 241 8.20 -15.61 -12.94
N GLN A 242 8.57 -14.79 -11.96
CA GLN A 242 8.74 -15.22 -10.56
C GLN A 242 7.42 -15.76 -9.99
N PHE A 243 6.31 -15.07 -10.24
CA PHE A 243 4.98 -15.51 -9.81
C PHE A 243 4.60 -16.90 -10.35
N ILE A 244 4.83 -17.17 -11.63
CA ILE A 244 4.58 -18.49 -12.23
C ILE A 244 5.47 -19.55 -11.59
N GLN A 245 6.73 -19.24 -11.30
CA GLN A 245 7.65 -20.17 -10.65
C GLN A 245 7.20 -20.51 -9.22
N ASP A 246 6.76 -19.51 -8.46
CA ASP A 246 6.36 -19.66 -7.06
C ASP A 246 5.03 -20.42 -6.91
N TYR A 247 4.05 -20.18 -7.79
CA TYR A 247 2.69 -20.67 -7.62
C TYR A 247 2.22 -21.65 -8.71
N GLY A 248 2.90 -21.73 -9.86
CA GLY A 248 2.42 -22.46 -11.04
C GLY A 248 2.22 -23.96 -10.83
N VAL A 249 3.03 -24.60 -9.98
CA VAL A 249 2.92 -26.04 -9.71
C VAL A 249 1.72 -26.35 -8.81
N GLN A 250 1.51 -25.57 -7.74
CA GLN A 250 0.50 -25.86 -6.72
C GLN A 250 -0.86 -25.22 -7.02
N TYR A 251 -0.87 -24.06 -7.68
CA TYR A 251 -2.06 -23.24 -7.92
C TYR A 251 -2.22 -22.89 -9.40
N SER A 252 -1.90 -23.85 -10.26
CA SER A 252 -1.95 -23.74 -11.72
C SER A 252 -3.22 -23.07 -12.24
N TYR A 253 -4.41 -23.54 -11.83
CA TYR A 253 -5.69 -22.96 -12.27
C TYR A 253 -5.79 -21.46 -11.95
N GLN A 254 -5.45 -21.06 -10.72
CA GLN A 254 -5.46 -19.66 -10.31
C GLN A 254 -4.43 -18.84 -11.10
N VAL A 255 -3.22 -19.38 -11.30
CA VAL A 255 -2.17 -18.72 -12.09
C VAL A 255 -2.64 -18.47 -13.53
N TYR A 256 -3.20 -19.47 -14.20
CA TYR A 256 -3.72 -19.30 -15.57
C TYR A 256 -4.88 -18.29 -15.64
N SER A 257 -5.83 -18.35 -14.70
CA SER A 257 -6.94 -17.39 -14.65
C SER A 257 -6.46 -15.94 -14.42
N ILE A 258 -5.41 -15.75 -13.61
CA ILE A 258 -4.79 -14.43 -13.42
C ILE A 258 -4.10 -13.97 -14.71
N LEU A 259 -3.36 -14.86 -15.37
CA LEU A 259 -2.69 -14.54 -16.63
C LEU A 259 -3.65 -14.25 -17.78
N GLU A 260 -4.84 -14.84 -17.80
CA GLU A 260 -5.91 -14.48 -18.74
C GLU A 260 -6.32 -13.00 -18.58
N VAL A 261 -6.44 -12.52 -17.34
CA VAL A 261 -6.67 -11.09 -17.08
C VAL A 261 -5.50 -10.23 -17.57
N VAL A 262 -4.26 -10.71 -17.43
CA VAL A 262 -3.06 -10.02 -17.95
C VAL A 262 -3.07 -10.00 -19.48
N ALA A 263 -3.41 -11.10 -20.14
CA ALA A 263 -3.49 -11.23 -21.59
C ALA A 263 -4.50 -10.23 -22.17
N ALA A 264 -5.66 -10.10 -21.53
CA ALA A 264 -6.71 -9.15 -21.92
C ALA A 264 -6.26 -7.67 -21.82
N LEU A 265 -5.25 -7.36 -21.00
CA LEU A 265 -4.70 -6.00 -20.87
C LEU A 265 -3.45 -5.79 -21.73
N SER A 266 -2.62 -6.83 -21.89
CA SER A 266 -1.34 -6.78 -22.59
C SER A 266 -0.89 -8.18 -23.03
N GLY A 267 -1.30 -8.58 -24.24
CA GLY A 267 -0.86 -9.85 -24.82
C GLY A 267 0.66 -9.98 -24.91
N HIS A 268 1.38 -8.88 -25.17
CA HIS A 268 2.85 -8.87 -25.27
C HIS A 268 3.54 -9.40 -24.00
N ILE A 269 3.06 -9.07 -22.80
CA ILE A 269 3.64 -9.58 -21.56
C ILE A 269 3.51 -11.11 -21.52
N VAL A 270 2.35 -11.64 -21.87
CA VAL A 270 2.07 -13.08 -21.81
C VAL A 270 2.90 -13.86 -22.84
N VAL A 271 3.13 -13.29 -24.03
CA VAL A 271 4.03 -13.88 -25.04
C VAL A 271 5.42 -14.14 -24.47
N HIS A 272 6.00 -13.18 -23.74
CA HIS A 272 7.32 -13.33 -23.11
C HIS A 272 7.34 -14.30 -21.91
N LEU A 273 6.16 -14.69 -21.40
CA LEU A 273 6.01 -15.66 -20.31
C LEU A 273 5.79 -17.10 -20.81
N VAL A 274 5.48 -17.31 -22.09
CA VAL A 274 5.26 -18.64 -22.68
C VAL A 274 6.37 -19.64 -22.34
N PRO A 275 7.68 -19.30 -22.44
CA PRO A 275 8.74 -20.24 -22.08
C PRO A 275 8.67 -20.68 -20.61
N THR A 276 8.30 -19.78 -19.70
CA THR A 276 8.16 -20.07 -18.27
C THR A 276 6.93 -20.92 -17.99
N LEU A 277 5.82 -20.65 -18.67
CA LEU A 277 4.59 -21.44 -18.56
C LEU A 277 4.84 -22.87 -19.04
N THR A 278 5.49 -23.02 -20.19
CA THR A 278 5.84 -24.33 -20.76
C THR A 278 6.71 -25.12 -19.80
N GLN A 279 7.69 -24.47 -19.15
CA GLN A 279 8.54 -25.13 -18.18
C GLN A 279 7.79 -25.51 -16.90
N SER A 280 6.95 -24.62 -16.37
CA SER A 280 6.12 -24.89 -15.19
C SER A 280 5.16 -26.07 -15.42
N LEU A 281 4.58 -26.16 -16.62
CA LEU A 281 3.74 -27.28 -17.04
C LEU A 281 4.55 -28.59 -17.06
N LYS A 282 5.72 -28.61 -17.71
CA LYS A 282 6.60 -29.79 -17.73
C LYS A 282 6.98 -30.25 -16.33
N ASP A 283 7.33 -29.32 -15.44
CA ASP A 283 7.70 -29.63 -14.06
C ASP A 283 6.51 -30.19 -13.27
N SER A 284 5.30 -29.67 -13.52
CA SER A 284 4.07 -30.20 -12.91
C SER A 284 3.74 -31.61 -13.43
N GLU A 285 3.92 -31.89 -14.72
CA GLU A 285 3.67 -33.20 -15.31
C GLU A 285 4.68 -34.25 -14.79
N LEU A 286 5.95 -33.86 -14.61
CA LEU A 286 6.98 -34.72 -14.02
C LEU A 286 6.66 -35.08 -12.56
N LYS A 287 6.15 -34.12 -11.78
CA LYS A 287 5.83 -34.31 -10.35
C LYS A 287 4.53 -35.08 -10.09
N TRP A 288 3.52 -34.93 -10.95
CA TRP A 288 2.15 -35.42 -10.69
C TRP A 288 1.65 -36.49 -11.67
N GLY A 289 2.46 -36.85 -12.68
CA GLY A 289 2.15 -37.84 -13.71
C GLY A 289 1.45 -37.27 -14.94
N TYR A 290 1.78 -37.81 -16.11
CA TYR A 290 1.22 -37.40 -17.41
C TYR A 290 -0.31 -37.62 -17.44
N GLY A 291 -1.08 -36.56 -17.73
CA GLY A 291 -2.52 -36.69 -18.06
C GLY A 291 -3.53 -36.12 -17.06
N ARG A 292 -3.12 -35.60 -15.90
CA ARG A 292 -4.05 -34.88 -14.98
C ARG A 292 -4.38 -33.44 -15.43
N ASN A 293 -3.59 -32.88 -16.35
CA ASN A 293 -3.64 -31.48 -16.77
C ASN A 293 -4.26 -31.24 -18.16
N ILE A 294 -5.22 -32.08 -18.59
CA ILE A 294 -5.86 -31.96 -19.92
C ILE A 294 -6.53 -30.59 -20.13
N ALA A 295 -7.10 -29.99 -19.06
CA ALA A 295 -7.69 -28.65 -19.13
C ALA A 295 -6.64 -27.55 -19.33
N GLN A 296 -5.46 -27.66 -18.69
CA GLN A 296 -4.37 -26.68 -18.83
C GLN A 296 -3.76 -26.70 -20.22
N ARG A 297 -3.60 -27.89 -20.81
CA ARG A 297 -3.13 -28.02 -22.19
C ARG A 297 -4.04 -27.30 -23.18
N LYS A 298 -5.37 -27.30 -22.95
CA LYS A 298 -6.31 -26.56 -23.80
C LYS A 298 -6.18 -25.05 -23.66
N VAL A 299 -5.96 -24.54 -22.45
CA VAL A 299 -5.74 -23.10 -22.19
C VAL A 299 -4.43 -22.63 -22.83
N GLU A 300 -3.34 -23.38 -22.67
CA GLU A 300 -2.04 -23.03 -23.27
C GLU A 300 -2.11 -23.08 -24.81
N TYR A 301 -2.83 -24.05 -25.39
CA TYR A 301 -3.08 -24.09 -26.83
C TYR A 301 -3.95 -22.93 -27.32
N PHE A 302 -4.92 -22.48 -26.51
CA PHE A 302 -5.81 -21.36 -26.85
C PHE A 302 -5.07 -20.01 -26.76
N GLU A 303 -4.27 -19.82 -25.71
CA GLU A 303 -3.38 -18.66 -25.52
C GLU A 303 -2.32 -18.58 -26.62
N MET A 304 -1.68 -19.70 -26.99
CA MET A 304 -0.73 -19.75 -28.11
C MET A 304 -1.40 -19.40 -29.45
N LYS A 305 -2.63 -19.86 -29.67
CA LYS A 305 -3.36 -19.58 -30.92
C LYS A 305 -3.80 -18.11 -31.02
N ASN A 306 -4.18 -17.48 -29.91
CA ASN A 306 -4.54 -16.07 -29.87
C ASN A 306 -3.31 -15.14 -29.95
N ALA A 307 -2.18 -15.55 -29.38
CA ALA A 307 -0.90 -14.84 -29.51
C ALA A 307 -0.29 -14.91 -30.92
N SER A 308 -0.69 -15.88 -31.74
CA SER A 308 -0.24 -16.03 -33.14
C SER A 308 -1.05 -15.19 -34.14
N VAL A 309 -2.08 -14.48 -33.67
CA VAL A 309 -3.01 -13.66 -34.49
C VAL A 309 -2.83 -12.15 -34.22
N LEU A 310 -1.93 -11.77 -33.31
CA LEU A 310 -1.41 -10.42 -33.12
C LEU A 310 -0.01 -10.31 -33.72
#